data_AF-A0ABC8LSV0-F1
#
_entry.id   AF-A0ABC8LSV0-F1
#
_cell.length_a   1.000
_cell.length_b   1.000
_cell.length_c   1.000
_cell.angle_alpha   90.00
_cell.angle_beta   90.00
_cell.angle_gamma   90.00
#
_symmetry.space_group_name_H-M   'P 1'
#
loop_
_entity.id
_entity.type
_entity.pdbx_description
1 polymer ?
#
loop_
_entity_poly.entity_id
_entity_poly.type
_entity_poly.pdbx_seq_one_letter_code
_entity_poly.pdbx_strand_id
1 'polypeptide(L)'
;MKKAVSRKVTKEKDQGDLEVEVEKELAWNFLFWSGTIPIGLTAMEDPNKLYVHYIKQQNGIRLMESFECVYEVEPVYVDAERLCKHMKPKTQKEYRKCSGGKGLIASKVNVDLSFRPASPWDLPLLSSYVRWFTVETTKKVAKDLQKRAGDIRGI
;
A
#
# COMPACT_ATOMS: atom_id res chain seq x y z
N MET A 1 -16.59 -4.84 -13.66
CA MET A 1 -16.12 -4.73 -12.26
C MET A 1 -16.62 -5.94 -11.49
N LYS A 2 -15.79 -6.96 -11.25
CA LYS A 2 -16.16 -8.02 -10.30
C LYS A 2 -15.93 -7.48 -8.89
N LYS A 3 -17.04 -7.27 -8.18
CA LYS A 3 -17.08 -6.79 -6.80
C LYS A 3 -17.02 -8.02 -5.90
N ALA A 4 -15.90 -8.23 -5.23
CA ALA A 4 -15.79 -9.22 -4.16
C ALA A 4 -14.78 -8.66 -3.15
N VAL A 5 -15.30 -7.91 -2.18
CA VAL A 5 -14.55 -7.51 -0.99
C VAL A 5 -15.18 -8.29 0.15
N SER A 6 -14.71 -9.52 0.37
CA SER A 6 -14.90 -10.16 1.66
C SER A 6 -13.76 -9.66 2.55
N ARG A 7 -14.04 -8.63 3.34
CA ARG A 7 -13.16 -8.21 4.43
C ARG A 7 -13.62 -8.97 5.66
N LYS A 8 -12.83 -9.94 6.10
CA LYS A 8 -13.10 -10.62 7.37
C LYS A 8 -12.14 -10.03 8.39
N VAL A 9 -12.68 -9.21 9.29
CA VAL A 9 -11.92 -8.67 10.41
C VAL A 9 -11.91 -9.76 11.47
N THR A 10 -10.78 -10.46 11.61
CA THR A 10 -10.71 -11.65 12.45
C THR A 10 -10.47 -11.29 13.91
N LYS A 11 -9.72 -10.21 14.21
CA LYS A 11 -9.37 -9.82 15.59
C LYS A 11 -9.19 -8.32 15.75
N GLU A 12 -10.06 -7.71 16.55
CA GLU A 12 -9.79 -6.44 17.21
C GLU A 12 -9.08 -6.81 18.52
N LYS A 13 -7.74 -6.76 18.56
CA LYS A 13 -7.06 -6.89 19.85
C LYS A 13 -7.34 -5.59 20.61
N ASP A 14 -7.89 -5.69 21.81
CA ASP A 14 -8.32 -4.59 22.69
C ASP A 14 -7.24 -3.51 22.99
N GLN A 15 -6.02 -3.64 22.47
CA GLN A 15 -4.93 -2.69 22.52
C GLN A 15 -3.93 -2.99 21.39
N GLY A 16 -3.92 -2.20 20.33
CA GLY A 16 -2.72 -2.05 19.49
C GLY A 16 -2.91 -2.31 18.00
N ASP A 17 -3.20 -3.55 17.59
CA ASP A 17 -3.06 -3.95 16.17
C ASP A 17 -4.35 -4.58 15.63
N LEU A 18 -4.83 -4.07 14.50
CA LEU A 18 -5.97 -4.62 13.76
C LEU A 18 -5.47 -5.65 12.76
N GLU A 19 -5.87 -6.91 12.94
CA GLU A 19 -5.57 -7.99 12.00
C GLU A 19 -6.78 -8.23 11.08
N VAL A 20 -6.62 -7.86 9.80
CA VAL A 20 -7.67 -7.97 8.78
C VAL A 20 -7.24 -8.99 7.73
N GLU A 21 -8.03 -10.04 7.58
CA GLU A 21 -7.85 -10.98 6.47
C GLU A 21 -8.54 -10.41 5.22
N VAL A 22 -7.76 -10.29 4.15
CA VAL A 22 -8.18 -9.77 2.85
C VAL A 22 -8.06 -10.89 1.85
N GLU A 23 -9.21 -11.43 1.45
CA GLU A 23 -9.32 -12.39 0.36
C GLU A 23 -9.88 -11.70 -0.88
N LYS A 24 -9.15 -11.80 -1.99
CA LYS A 24 -9.55 -11.27 -3.29
C LYS A 24 -9.22 -12.23 -4.42
N GLU A 25 -9.98 -12.11 -5.48
CA GLU A 25 -9.75 -12.81 -6.73
C GLU A 25 -9.33 -11.79 -7.80
N LEU A 26 -8.08 -11.87 -8.26
CA LEU A 26 -7.62 -11.04 -9.39
C LEU A 26 -7.80 -11.82 -10.68
N ALA A 27 -8.55 -11.24 -11.62
CA ALA A 27 -8.57 -11.71 -13.00
C ALA A 27 -7.21 -11.41 -13.65
N TRP A 28 -6.59 -12.43 -14.22
CA TRP A 28 -5.28 -12.38 -14.87
C TRP A 28 -5.42 -12.78 -16.34
N ASN A 29 -5.08 -11.86 -17.24
CA ASN A 29 -5.13 -12.08 -18.69
C ASN A 29 -3.76 -11.73 -19.28
N PHE A 30 -2.80 -12.65 -19.26
CA PHE A 30 -1.46 -12.44 -19.82
C PHE A 30 -0.78 -13.79 -20.14
N LEU A 31 0.13 -13.81 -21.14
CA LEU A 31 0.86 -15.03 -21.60
C LEU A 31 -0.08 -16.19 -21.99
N PHE A 32 -1.04 -15.93 -22.88
CA PHE A 32 -2.00 -16.92 -23.45
C PHE A 32 -2.94 -17.62 -22.45
N TRP A 33 -2.84 -17.35 -21.15
CA TRP A 33 -3.76 -17.85 -20.13
C TRP A 33 -4.63 -16.73 -19.56
N SER A 34 -5.93 -17.00 -19.52
CA SER A 34 -6.93 -16.21 -18.79
C SER A 34 -7.36 -17.01 -17.57
N GLY A 35 -7.16 -16.47 -16.37
CA GLY A 35 -7.48 -17.17 -15.13
C GLY A 35 -7.76 -16.22 -13.97
N THR A 36 -8.14 -16.79 -12.83
CA THR A 36 -8.29 -16.05 -11.57
C THR A 36 -7.16 -16.45 -10.63
N ILE A 37 -6.40 -15.48 -10.15
CA ILE A 37 -5.39 -15.68 -9.12
C ILE A 37 -6.03 -15.32 -7.79
N PRO A 38 -6.26 -16.28 -6.86
CA PRO A 38 -6.64 -15.94 -5.51
C PRO A 38 -5.48 -15.15 -4.87
N ILE A 39 -5.84 -14.15 -4.08
CA ILE A 39 -4.97 -13.30 -3.28
C ILE A 39 -5.53 -13.28 -1.87
N GLY A 40 -4.93 -14.11 -1.02
CA GLY A 40 -5.12 -14.10 0.42
C GLY A 40 -3.96 -13.36 1.10
N LEU A 41 -4.26 -12.21 1.71
CA LEU A 41 -3.31 -11.40 2.46
C LEU A 41 -3.83 -11.19 3.88
N THR A 42 -2.94 -11.26 4.86
CA THR A 42 -3.21 -10.78 6.21
C THR A 42 -2.64 -9.37 6.32
N ALA A 43 -3.50 -8.41 6.67
CA ALA A 43 -3.13 -7.02 6.91
C ALA A 43 -3.05 -6.78 8.42
N MET A 44 -1.91 -6.27 8.87
CA MET A 44 -1.70 -5.78 10.23
C MET A 44 -1.66 -4.26 10.15
N GLU A 45 -2.68 -3.60 10.68
CA GLU A 45 -2.78 -2.14 10.72
C GLU A 45 -2.44 -1.64 12.12
N ASP A 46 -1.46 -0.73 12.24
CA ASP A 46 -1.22 0.05 13.46
C ASP A 46 -1.91 1.42 13.29
N PRO A 47 -3.07 1.64 13.94
CA PRO A 47 -3.83 2.87 13.80
C PRO A 47 -3.10 4.11 14.32
N ASN A 48 -2.07 3.96 15.16
CA ASN A 48 -1.32 5.08 15.72
C ASN A 48 -0.22 5.59 14.77
N LYS A 49 0.26 4.76 13.85
CA LYS A 49 1.42 5.08 12.99
C LYS A 49 1.12 5.19 11.50
N LEU A 50 -0.16 5.14 11.09
CA LEU A 50 -0.56 5.09 9.66
C LEU A 50 0.32 4.09 8.88
N TYR A 51 0.52 2.93 9.51
CA TYR A 51 1.41 1.88 9.07
C TYR A 51 0.58 0.62 8.80
N VAL A 52 0.79 0.00 7.65
CA VAL A 52 0.11 -1.24 7.28
C VAL A 52 1.13 -2.23 6.77
N HIS A 53 1.11 -3.42 7.38
CA HIS A 53 1.95 -4.53 6.98
C HIS A 53 1.08 -5.65 6.40
N TYR A 54 1.28 -5.96 5.13
CA TYR A 54 0.63 -7.05 4.42
C TYR A 54 1.55 -8.24 4.29
N ILE A 55 1.08 -9.41 4.69
CA ILE A 55 1.80 -10.68 4.56
C ILE A 55 0.91 -11.66 3.78
N LYS A 56 1.51 -12.42 2.86
CA LYS A 56 0.81 -13.51 2.17
C LYS A 56 0.37 -14.59 3.16
N GLN A 57 -0.88 -15.03 3.01
CA GLN A 57 -1.37 -16.25 3.64
C GLN A 57 -0.79 -17.50 2.96
N GLN A 58 -0.68 -18.62 3.69
CA GLN A 58 -0.02 -19.84 3.20
C GLN A 58 -0.45 -20.27 1.78
N ASN A 59 -1.75 -20.24 1.49
CA ASN A 59 -2.34 -20.55 0.17
C ASN A 59 -2.85 -19.31 -0.59
N GLY A 60 -2.50 -18.12 -0.10
CA GLY A 60 -3.06 -16.85 -0.52
C GLY A 60 -2.61 -16.42 -1.91
N ILE A 61 -1.34 -16.63 -2.28
CA ILE A 61 -0.81 -16.32 -3.62
C ILE A 61 0.07 -17.49 -4.06
N ARG A 62 -0.39 -18.29 -5.03
CA ARG A 62 0.33 -19.51 -5.46
C ARG A 62 1.61 -19.25 -6.26
N LEU A 63 1.67 -18.12 -6.97
CA LEU A 63 2.82 -17.76 -7.82
C LEU A 63 4.00 -17.19 -7.03
N MET A 64 3.79 -16.80 -5.77
CA MET A 64 4.80 -16.25 -4.89
C MET A 64 5.04 -17.24 -3.76
N GLU A 65 6.29 -17.50 -3.41
CA GLU A 65 6.67 -18.25 -2.22
C GLU A 65 6.42 -17.37 -0.99
N SER A 66 7.04 -16.19 -0.97
CA SER A 66 6.82 -15.13 0.02
C SER A 66 6.36 -13.83 -0.65
N PHE A 67 5.52 -13.09 0.05
CA PHE A 67 5.08 -11.76 -0.35
C PHE A 67 4.78 -10.96 0.91
N GLU A 68 5.50 -9.86 1.07
CA GLU A 68 5.47 -8.97 2.21
C GLU A 68 5.46 -7.53 1.66
N CYS A 69 4.52 -6.72 2.12
CA CYS A 69 4.41 -5.34 1.68
C CYS A 69 4.12 -4.44 2.87
N VAL A 70 4.97 -3.44 3.05
CA VAL A 70 4.85 -2.44 4.10
C VAL A 70 4.48 -1.10 3.47
N TYR A 71 3.42 -0.48 3.98
CA TYR A 71 3.00 0.86 3.63
C TYR A 71 3.09 1.76 4.85
N GLU A 72 3.81 2.87 4.72
CA GLU A 72 3.90 3.90 5.74
C GLU A 72 3.50 5.24 5.14
N VAL A 73 2.65 5.99 5.84
CA VAL A 73 2.17 7.30 5.38
C VAL A 73 2.66 8.40 6.32
N GLU A 74 3.53 9.26 5.80
CA GLU A 74 4.07 10.41 6.53
C GLU A 74 3.42 11.71 6.04
N PRO A 75 3.01 12.62 6.95
CA PRO A 75 2.54 13.94 6.57
C PRO A 75 3.70 14.83 6.12
N VAL A 76 3.51 15.54 5.00
CA VAL A 76 4.44 16.55 4.49
C VAL A 76 3.76 17.91 4.55
N TYR A 77 4.31 18.81 5.36
CA TYR A 77 3.79 20.16 5.56
C TYR A 77 4.31 21.11 4.48
N VAL A 78 3.59 21.21 3.37
CA VAL A 78 4.04 21.83 2.11
C VAL A 78 4.40 23.31 2.30
N ASP A 79 3.55 24.07 3.00
CA ASP A 79 3.75 25.51 3.20
C ASP A 79 4.53 25.86 4.49
N ALA A 80 5.18 24.88 5.14
CA ALA A 80 5.81 25.11 6.45
C ALA A 80 6.86 26.22 6.41
N GLU A 81 7.69 26.29 5.37
CA GLU A 81 8.74 27.32 5.26
C GLU A 81 8.16 28.73 5.13
N ARG A 82 7.03 28.88 4.40
CA ARG A 82 6.38 30.17 4.16
C ARG A 82 5.54 30.62 5.35
N LEU A 83 4.77 29.71 5.94
CA LEU A 83 3.76 30.01 6.95
C LEU A 83 4.25 29.83 8.39
N CYS A 84 5.24 28.96 8.63
CA CYS A 84 5.74 28.62 9.96
C CYS A 84 7.20 29.06 10.15
N LYS A 85 7.54 30.30 9.74
CA LYS A 85 8.92 30.85 9.71
C LYS A 85 9.74 30.67 10.98
N HIS A 86 9.10 30.57 12.14
CA HIS A 86 9.76 30.48 13.45
C HIS A 86 9.84 29.05 14.02
N MET A 87 9.28 28.05 13.35
CA MET A 87 9.19 26.69 13.87
C MET A 87 9.02 25.67 12.75
N LYS A 88 9.80 24.58 12.78
CA LYS A 88 9.54 23.42 11.93
C LYS A 88 8.50 22.52 12.60
N PRO A 89 7.26 22.46 12.10
CA PRO A 89 6.21 21.64 12.70
C PRO A 89 6.55 20.15 12.56
N LYS A 90 6.40 19.40 13.65
CA LYS A 90 6.53 17.93 13.65
C LYS A 90 5.17 17.26 13.65
N THR A 91 4.18 17.89 14.28
CA THR A 91 2.82 17.35 14.38
C THR A 91 1.82 18.16 13.55
N GLN A 92 0.71 17.51 13.15
CA GLN A 92 -0.34 18.17 12.39
C GLN A 92 -0.97 19.32 13.20
N LYS A 93 -1.07 19.15 14.53
CA LYS A 93 -1.58 20.17 15.46
C LYS A 93 -0.69 21.40 15.50
N GLU A 94 0.62 21.20 15.60
CA GLU A 94 1.62 22.27 15.48
C GLU A 94 1.52 22.99 14.14
N TYR A 95 1.45 22.22 13.05
CA TYR A 95 1.35 22.79 11.71
C TYR A 95 0.08 23.63 11.54
N ARG A 96 -1.07 23.14 12.00
CA ARG A 96 -2.34 23.85 11.93
C ARG A 96 -2.29 25.15 12.73
N LYS A 97 -1.63 25.16 13.90
CA LYS A 97 -1.44 26.35 14.72
C LYS A 97 -0.54 27.38 14.03
N CYS A 98 0.62 26.99 13.52
CA CYS A 98 1.56 27.93 12.92
C CYS A 98 1.10 28.43 11.53
N SER A 99 0.40 27.60 10.75
CA SER A 99 -0.13 27.98 9.44
C SER A 99 -1.44 28.76 9.48
N GLY A 100 -2.00 29.01 10.66
CA GLY A 100 -3.33 29.61 10.82
C GLY A 100 -4.45 28.77 10.18
N GLY A 101 -4.24 27.46 10.04
CA GLY A 101 -5.16 26.52 9.40
C GLY A 101 -5.22 26.58 7.88
N LYS A 102 -4.36 27.37 7.21
CA LYS A 102 -4.38 27.59 5.76
C LYS A 102 -3.32 26.79 5.00
N GLY A 103 -2.40 26.12 5.70
CA GLY A 103 -1.30 25.39 5.07
C GLY A 103 -1.74 24.06 4.47
N LEU A 104 -1.18 23.71 3.31
CA LEU A 104 -1.45 22.44 2.65
C LEU A 104 -0.65 21.29 3.28
N ILE A 105 -1.32 20.15 3.47
CA ILE A 105 -0.71 18.91 3.95
C ILE A 105 -0.72 17.91 2.80
N ALA A 106 0.46 17.50 2.37
CA ALA A 106 0.63 16.36 1.47
C ALA A 106 0.86 15.08 2.28
N SER A 107 0.66 13.94 1.64
CA SER A 107 0.96 12.63 2.21
C SER A 107 2.08 12.01 1.38
N LYS A 108 3.18 11.66 2.03
CA LYS A 108 4.24 10.85 1.44
C LYS A 108 3.98 9.41 1.82
N VAL A 109 3.83 8.56 0.82
CA VAL A 109 3.61 7.12 1.02
C VAL A 109 4.92 6.41 0.71
N ASN A 110 5.53 5.80 1.72
CA ASN A 110 6.66 4.90 1.56
C ASN A 110 6.10 3.48 1.36
N VAL A 111 6.53 2.81 0.30
CA VAL A 111 6.12 1.44 -0.02
C VAL A 111 7.37 0.58 -0.07
N ASP A 112 7.47 -0.37 0.84
CA ASP A 112 8.48 -1.44 0.79
C ASP A 112 7.79 -2.75 0.39
N LEU A 113 8.35 -3.43 -0.60
CA LEU A 113 7.77 -4.63 -1.19
C LEU A 113 8.86 -5.69 -1.34
N SER A 114 8.74 -6.73 -0.52
CA SER A 114 9.61 -7.90 -0.52
C SER A 114 8.83 -9.12 -1.02
N PHE A 115 9.35 -9.79 -2.04
CA PHE A 115 8.69 -10.96 -2.60
C PHE A 115 9.70 -11.96 -3.17
N ARG A 116 9.31 -13.22 -3.17
CA ARG A 116 10.05 -14.32 -3.80
C ARG A 116 9.08 -15.11 -4.67
N PRO A 117 9.33 -15.26 -5.98
CA PRO A 117 8.52 -16.11 -6.83
C PRO A 117 8.57 -17.58 -6.36
N ALA A 118 7.47 -18.31 -6.50
CA ALA A 118 7.44 -19.74 -6.23
C ALA A 118 8.05 -20.52 -7.39
N SER A 119 8.68 -21.66 -7.12
CA SER A 119 9.21 -22.53 -8.17
C SER A 119 8.10 -22.99 -9.12
N PRO A 120 8.31 -22.98 -10.47
CA PRO A 120 9.57 -22.74 -11.19
C PRO A 120 9.84 -21.27 -11.59
N TRP A 121 9.07 -20.30 -11.10
CA TRP A 121 9.22 -18.88 -11.43
C TRP A 121 10.44 -18.21 -10.77
N ASP A 122 11.10 -18.91 -9.85
CA ASP A 122 12.32 -18.49 -9.17
C ASP A 122 13.59 -18.65 -10.04
N LEU A 123 13.51 -19.37 -11.17
CA LEU A 123 14.62 -19.56 -12.11
C LEU A 123 15.13 -18.23 -12.67
N PRO A 124 16.45 -18.02 -12.90
CA PRO A 124 17.05 -16.71 -13.16
C PRO A 124 16.41 -15.85 -14.27
N LEU A 125 15.99 -16.47 -15.38
CA LEU A 125 15.33 -15.75 -16.48
C LEU A 125 13.88 -15.39 -16.15
N LEU A 126 13.17 -16.29 -15.48
CA LEU A 126 11.77 -16.09 -15.10
C LEU A 126 11.65 -15.15 -13.89
N SER A 127 12.55 -15.26 -12.91
CA SER A 127 12.57 -14.40 -11.73
C SER A 127 12.91 -12.95 -12.06
N SER A 128 13.80 -12.73 -13.03
CA SER A 128 14.08 -11.39 -13.57
C SER A 128 12.83 -10.78 -14.22
N TYR A 129 12.10 -11.58 -15.00
CA TYR A 129 10.85 -11.15 -15.62
C TYR A 129 9.76 -10.83 -14.58
N VAL A 130 9.53 -11.73 -13.62
CA VAL A 130 8.55 -11.52 -12.54
C VAL A 130 8.91 -10.29 -11.72
N ARG A 131 10.21 -10.09 -11.40
CA ARG A 131 10.67 -8.91 -10.69
C ARG A 131 10.37 -7.63 -11.46
N TRP A 132 10.73 -7.59 -12.74
CA TRP A 132 10.46 -6.44 -13.60
C TRP A 132 8.96 -6.14 -13.69
N PHE A 133 8.15 -7.18 -13.91
CA PHE A 133 6.70 -7.06 -14.01
C PHE A 133 6.07 -6.52 -12.72
N THR A 134 6.48 -7.05 -11.57
CA THR A 134 6.00 -6.60 -10.25
C THR A 134 6.37 -5.15 -10.02
N VAL A 135 7.61 -4.74 -10.29
CA VAL A 135 8.06 -3.35 -10.10
C VAL A 135 7.29 -2.38 -11.02
N GLU A 136 7.13 -2.71 -12.30
CA GLU A 136 6.40 -1.86 -13.24
C GLU A 136 4.91 -1.76 -12.91
N THR A 137 4.30 -2.86 -12.46
CA THR A 137 2.90 -2.86 -12.01
C THR A 137 2.73 -2.00 -10.77
N THR A 138 3.60 -2.12 -9.77
CA THR A 138 3.55 -1.30 -8.55
C THR A 138 3.71 0.19 -8.86
N LYS A 139 4.63 0.56 -9.78
CA LYS A 139 4.76 1.95 -10.25
C LYS A 139 3.48 2.47 -10.91
N LYS A 140 2.82 1.66 -11.74
CA LYS A 140 1.55 2.04 -12.38
C LYS A 140 0.44 2.23 -11.34
N VAL A 141 0.33 1.33 -10.38
CA VAL A 141 -0.63 1.45 -9.27
C VAL A 141 -0.37 2.73 -8.47
N ALA A 142 0.88 3.05 -8.15
CA ALA A 142 1.24 4.29 -7.45
C ALA A 142 0.83 5.55 -8.25
N LYS A 143 1.08 5.57 -9.56
CA LYS A 143 0.65 6.67 -10.45
C LYS A 143 -0.87 6.79 -10.53
N ASP A 144 -1.58 5.67 -10.62
CA ASP A 144 -3.04 5.66 -10.65
C ASP A 144 -3.62 6.17 -9.34
N LEU A 145 -3.02 5.82 -8.19
CA LEU A 145 -3.40 6.35 -6.88
C LEU A 145 -3.17 7.86 -6.81
N GLN A 146 -2.02 8.35 -7.28
CA GLN A 146 -1.74 9.78 -7.35
C GLN A 146 -2.74 10.52 -8.24
N LYS A 147 -3.05 9.97 -9.42
CA LYS A 147 -4.03 10.55 -10.34
C LYS A 147 -5.42 10.62 -9.71
N ARG A 148 -5.91 9.51 -9.14
CA ARG A 148 -7.22 9.48 -8.45
C ARG A 148 -7.26 10.42 -7.25
N ALA A 149 -6.15 10.56 -6.52
CA ALA A 149 -6.07 11.52 -5.42
C ALA A 149 -6.14 12.97 -5.93
N GLY A 150 -5.58 13.27 -7.10
CA GLY A 150 -5.76 14.54 -7.81
C GLY A 150 -7.23 14.77 -8.19
N ASP A 151 -7.85 13.78 -8.85
CA ASP A 151 -9.25 13.84 -9.28
C ASP A 151 -10.19 14.11 -8.10
N ILE A 152 -9.99 13.44 -6.95
CA ILE A 152 -10.79 13.65 -5.72
C ILE A 152 -10.61 15.07 -5.16
N ARG A 153 -9.42 15.64 -5.31
CA ARG A 153 -9.13 17.02 -4.88
C ARG A 153 -9.66 18.06 -5.88
N GLY A 154 -10.14 17.63 -7.05
CA GLY A 154 -10.59 18.53 -8.12
C GLY A 154 -9.44 19.23 -8.85
N ILE A 155 -8.27 18.58 -8.93
CA ILE A 155 -7.07 19.06 -9.64
C ILE A 155 -6.89 18.27 -10.94
#